data_AF-B0D8W7-F1
#
_entry.id   AF-B0D8W7-F1
#
_cell.length_a   1.000
_cell.length_b   1.000
_cell.length_c   1.000
_cell.angle_alpha   90.00
_cell.angle_beta   90.00
_cell.angle_gamma   90.00
#
_symmetry.space_group_name_H-M   'P 1'
#
loop_
_entity.id
_entity.type
_entity.pdbx_description
1 polymer ?
#
loop_
_entity_poly.entity_id
_entity_poly.type
_entity_poly.pdbx_seq_one_letter_code
_entity_poly.pdbx_strand_id
1 'polypeptide(L)'
;MNRLSRRDGLLILIGASCLYTFSTIIDYAVPPSFSAVHVDTTPNIVDLGLHQYPPETSLIAHAPGWTLFNHLYMSNGTFFILSSEPQSSFPQIRMMISTGLPAENTPENIAQREPTSQEMQFITPDEAKRRWGGNITHGERNRISTVEGNTLLVNEPKQFLDHYYHFVAELLFGARAFLYGAFNPSSTAFVSSPFHADQSLPSFNMRPSKYEPPSFTRLMLLHASSEEWRDKPGFNAYFLRAIFPSLALESAEDWADLVASTVPTPDGTSTKAWHFPVALLADRSAAHRGEACGSRTQRIAAEPWELMLRLGAIDSAGHWWSHVRESITRFATGKVPLKESITDDTSGRPPQLPLPETVVITYINRQGVRRHLDEANHEALVAALQGMVNRKRDEEGKVWELNIVQAETITKDEQISIASRSTILLGVHGNGLTHLVLMQSSRLSAVIEIFYPGGFARDYEWTARALGMRHFSVWNDTYFTHPNEPPLGYPEGFQGTSIPVHGPAVAKLIEDRLDGRL
;
A
#
# COMPACT_ATOMS: atom_id res chain seq x y z
N MET A 1 46.21 26.35 -25.77
CA MET A 1 46.09 25.00 -25.20
C MET A 1 47.49 24.54 -24.77
N ASN A 2 47.80 24.67 -23.49
CA ASN A 2 49.09 24.23 -22.94
C ASN A 2 49.04 22.73 -22.66
N ARG A 3 49.99 21.96 -23.20
CA ARG A 3 50.12 20.52 -22.94
C ARG A 3 50.66 20.31 -21.53
N LEU A 4 49.87 19.66 -20.67
CA LEU A 4 50.32 19.19 -19.35
C LEU A 4 51.55 18.31 -19.52
N SER A 5 52.58 18.59 -18.73
CA SER A 5 53.83 17.82 -18.75
C SER A 5 53.63 16.51 -17.98
N ARG A 6 54.49 15.51 -18.23
CA ARG A 6 54.48 14.25 -17.47
C ARG A 6 54.64 14.47 -15.96
N ARG A 7 55.28 15.57 -15.55
CA ARG A 7 55.41 15.97 -14.14
C ARG A 7 54.07 16.38 -13.54
N ASP A 8 53.23 17.08 -14.30
CA ASP A 8 51.92 17.54 -13.84
C ASP A 8 50.96 16.35 -13.69
N GLY A 9 51.03 15.37 -14.61
CA GLY A 9 50.30 14.11 -14.49
C GLY A 9 50.67 13.30 -13.25
N LEU A 10 51.97 13.26 -12.89
CA LEU A 10 52.43 12.56 -11.69
C LEU A 10 51.98 13.27 -10.40
N LEU A 11 51.98 14.60 -10.37
CA LEU A 11 51.50 15.37 -9.21
C LEU A 11 50.00 15.22 -8.99
N ILE A 12 49.21 15.12 -10.07
CA ILE A 12 47.76 14.85 -9.98
C ILE A 12 47.52 13.44 -9.41
N LEU A 13 48.28 12.43 -9.84
CA LEU A 13 48.14 11.06 -9.34
C LEU A 13 48.55 10.94 -7.87
N ILE A 14 49.61 11.62 -7.45
CA ILE A 14 50.02 11.67 -6.04
C ILE A 14 48.97 12.41 -5.21
N GLY A 15 48.44 13.54 -5.69
CA GLY A 15 47.36 14.27 -5.02
C GLY A 15 46.09 13.44 -4.85
N ALA A 16 45.66 12.71 -5.90
CA ALA A 16 44.52 11.82 -5.84
C ALA A 16 44.73 10.64 -4.88
N SER A 17 45.94 10.07 -4.86
CA SER A 17 46.28 8.96 -3.96
C SER A 17 46.34 9.42 -2.50
N CYS A 18 46.86 10.63 -2.23
CA CYS A 18 46.88 11.22 -0.89
C CYS A 18 45.46 11.53 -0.39
N LEU A 19 44.57 12.05 -1.26
CA LEU A 19 43.17 12.32 -0.92
C LEU A 19 42.43 11.03 -0.55
N TYR A 20 42.67 9.94 -1.31
CA TYR A 20 42.07 8.64 -1.06
C TYR A 20 42.55 7.99 0.24
N THR A 21 43.84 8.11 0.57
CA THR A 21 44.35 7.67 1.89
C THR A 21 43.84 8.54 3.04
N PHE A 22 43.60 9.85 2.82
CA PHE A 22 43.08 10.73 3.87
C PHE A 22 41.59 10.48 4.13
N SER A 23 40.78 10.21 3.10
CA SER A 23 39.37 9.83 3.27
C SER A 23 39.23 8.46 3.95
N THR A 24 40.04 7.49 3.58
CA THR A 24 39.99 6.14 4.19
C THR A 24 40.47 6.10 5.64
N ILE A 25 41.32 7.03 6.09
CA ILE A 25 41.75 7.10 7.50
C ILE A 25 40.73 7.86 8.38
N ILE A 26 39.98 8.83 7.82
CA ILE A 26 38.91 9.52 8.56
C ILE A 26 37.68 8.62 8.74
N ASP A 27 37.38 7.72 7.78
CA ASP A 27 36.26 6.77 7.90
C ASP A 27 36.46 5.68 8.98
N TYR A 28 37.65 5.56 9.57
CA TYR A 28 37.94 4.67 10.71
C TYR A 28 37.90 5.38 12.07
N ALA A 29 37.53 6.65 12.13
CA ALA A 29 37.21 7.31 13.40
C ALA A 29 35.87 6.77 13.91
N VAL A 30 35.96 5.96 14.97
CA VAL A 30 34.88 5.38 15.80
C VAL A 30 33.57 6.18 15.68
N PRO A 31 32.50 5.63 15.08
CA PRO A 31 31.21 6.30 15.07
C PRO A 31 30.70 6.47 16.52
N PRO A 32 29.97 7.55 16.83
CA PRO A 32 29.36 7.69 18.14
C PRO A 32 28.49 6.47 18.40
N SER A 33 28.66 5.84 19.55
CA SER A 33 27.81 4.76 20.02
C SER A 33 26.37 5.26 20.04
N PHE A 34 25.57 4.88 19.04
CA PHE A 34 24.13 5.04 19.09
C PHE A 34 23.61 4.07 20.15
N SER A 35 23.29 4.62 21.32
CA SER A 35 22.56 3.88 22.34
C SER A 35 21.25 3.41 21.72
N ALA A 36 20.98 2.11 21.81
CA ALA A 36 19.66 1.56 21.56
C ALA A 36 18.65 2.40 22.35
N VAL A 37 17.73 3.05 21.65
CA VAL A 37 16.65 3.80 22.28
C VAL A 37 15.85 2.80 23.09
N HIS A 38 16.02 2.85 24.41
CA HIS A 38 15.09 2.25 25.34
C HIS A 38 13.74 2.93 25.08
N VAL A 39 12.78 2.18 24.54
CA VAL A 39 11.40 2.66 24.44
C VAL A 39 10.87 2.73 25.88
N ASP A 40 10.96 3.92 26.47
CA ASP A 40 10.34 4.23 27.74
C ASP A 40 8.82 4.14 27.55
N THR A 41 8.17 3.24 28.29
CA THR A 41 6.76 2.86 28.08
C THR A 41 5.74 3.84 28.67
N THR A 42 6.17 5.06 29.02
CA THR A 42 5.29 6.18 29.32
C THR A 42 5.33 7.15 28.13
N PRO A 43 4.21 7.38 27.41
CA PRO A 43 4.18 8.42 26.40
C PRO A 43 4.38 9.75 27.10
N ASN A 44 5.59 10.31 27.02
CA ASN A 44 5.82 11.71 27.36
C ASN A 44 4.99 12.53 26.37
N ILE A 45 3.79 12.95 26.78
CA ILE A 45 2.98 13.91 26.03
C ILE A 45 3.83 15.18 25.95
N VAL A 46 4.45 15.39 24.79
CA VAL A 46 5.31 16.56 24.58
C VAL A 46 4.40 17.79 24.46
N ASP A 47 4.42 18.61 25.50
CA ASP A 47 3.65 19.85 25.55
C ASP A 47 4.34 20.95 24.75
N LEU A 48 4.05 20.98 23.44
CA LEU A 48 4.60 21.98 22.51
C LEU A 48 4.27 23.43 22.87
N GLY A 49 3.31 23.65 23.77
CA GLY A 49 2.99 24.98 24.30
C GLY A 49 4.14 25.63 25.07
N LEU A 50 5.09 24.84 25.57
CA LEU A 50 6.22 25.32 26.39
C LEU A 50 7.57 25.27 25.66
N HIS A 51 7.61 24.73 24.44
CA HIS A 51 8.84 24.64 23.66
C HIS A 51 9.24 26.00 23.08
N GLN A 52 10.54 26.33 23.10
CA GLN A 52 11.04 27.57 22.50
C GLN A 52 10.82 27.59 20.98
N TYR A 53 10.99 26.43 20.33
CA TYR A 53 10.70 26.20 18.93
C TYR A 53 9.94 24.89 18.77
N PRO A 54 8.91 24.83 17.91
CA PRO A 54 8.26 23.57 17.58
C PRO A 54 9.25 22.62 16.87
N PRO A 55 9.15 21.30 17.06
CA PRO A 55 9.97 20.32 16.35
C PRO A 55 9.89 20.49 14.84
N GLU A 56 11.03 20.42 14.16
CA GLU A 56 11.07 20.48 12.71
C GLU A 56 10.52 19.20 12.07
N THR A 57 9.87 19.37 10.92
CA THR A 57 9.37 18.29 10.08
C THR A 57 10.54 17.52 9.49
N SER A 58 10.47 16.19 9.56
CA SER A 58 11.40 15.30 8.84
C SER A 58 10.62 14.20 8.11
N LEU A 59 11.24 13.59 7.11
CA LEU A 59 10.63 12.48 6.37
C LEU A 59 11.15 11.16 6.92
N ILE A 60 10.24 10.27 7.28
CA ILE A 60 10.57 8.87 7.55
C ILE A 60 10.74 8.14 6.21
N ALA A 61 9.81 8.33 5.28
CA ALA A 61 9.84 7.75 3.95
C ALA A 61 9.00 8.56 2.97
N HIS A 62 9.33 8.48 1.67
CA HIS A 62 8.54 9.10 0.61
C HIS A 62 8.51 8.23 -0.65
N ALA A 63 7.31 8.03 -1.19
CA ALA A 63 7.06 7.65 -2.58
C ALA A 63 6.02 8.63 -3.18
N PRO A 64 5.91 8.79 -4.51
CA PRO A 64 4.88 9.63 -5.13
C PRO A 64 3.47 9.34 -4.56
N GLY A 65 2.82 10.34 -3.99
CA GLY A 65 1.50 10.24 -3.34
C GLY A 65 1.48 9.57 -1.96
N TRP A 66 2.64 9.21 -1.40
CA TRP A 66 2.76 8.55 -0.10
C TRP A 66 3.91 9.15 0.68
N THR A 67 3.62 9.98 1.66
CA THR A 67 4.66 10.64 2.46
C THR A 67 4.44 10.41 3.93
N LEU A 68 5.43 9.82 4.60
CA LEU A 68 5.42 9.55 6.03
C LEU A 68 6.29 10.59 6.72
N PHE A 69 5.64 11.51 7.42
CA PHE A 69 6.28 12.63 8.12
C PHE A 69 6.44 12.32 9.60
N ASN A 70 7.53 12.83 10.17
CA ASN A 70 7.57 13.25 11.57
C ASN A 70 7.25 14.74 11.65
N HIS A 71 6.42 15.12 12.62
CA HIS A 71 6.10 16.51 12.95
C HIS A 71 5.52 17.31 11.77
N LEU A 72 4.34 16.92 11.28
CA LEU A 72 3.59 17.69 10.29
C LEU A 72 2.63 18.66 10.98
N TYR A 73 2.48 19.87 10.46
CA TYR A 73 1.58 20.88 11.03
C TYR A 73 0.44 21.19 10.08
N MET A 74 -0.74 21.54 10.60
CA MET A 74 -1.86 22.06 9.82
C MET A 74 -2.43 23.32 10.46
N SER A 75 -2.70 24.32 9.63
CA SER A 75 -3.42 25.53 10.01
C SER A 75 -4.26 26.02 8.83
N ASN A 76 -5.54 26.30 9.07
CA ASN A 76 -6.48 26.78 8.05
C ASN A 76 -6.55 25.85 6.81
N GLY A 77 -6.49 24.53 7.02
CA GLY A 77 -6.54 23.53 5.94
C GLY A 77 -5.24 23.35 5.16
N THR A 78 -4.25 24.21 5.36
CA THR A 78 -2.93 24.10 4.74
C THR A 78 -2.00 23.27 5.61
N PHE A 79 -1.31 22.30 5.02
CA PHE A 79 -0.21 21.59 5.66
C PHE A 79 1.09 22.40 5.63
N PHE A 80 1.86 22.38 6.70
CA PHE A 80 3.11 23.10 6.82
C PHE A 80 4.26 22.13 7.12
N ILE A 81 5.27 22.16 6.25
CA ILE A 81 6.58 21.56 6.47
C ILE A 81 7.43 22.61 7.18
N LEU A 82 7.68 22.40 8.46
CA LEU A 82 8.50 23.27 9.29
C LEU A 82 9.96 22.83 9.19
N SER A 83 10.82 23.59 8.53
CA SER A 83 12.23 23.20 8.42
C SER A 83 13.16 24.40 8.26
N SER A 84 14.36 24.27 8.83
CA SER A 84 15.50 25.16 8.61
C SER A 84 16.29 24.81 7.33
N GLU A 85 16.10 23.61 6.79
CA GLU A 85 16.73 23.15 5.56
C GLU A 85 16.06 23.75 4.32
N PRO A 86 16.80 23.90 3.20
CA PRO A 86 16.22 24.42 1.96
C PRO A 86 15.17 23.44 1.43
N GLN A 87 14.09 23.95 0.82
CA GLN A 87 13.01 23.14 0.23
C GLN A 87 13.51 22.01 -0.70
N SER A 88 14.66 22.18 -1.35
CA SER A 88 15.29 21.16 -2.20
C SER A 88 15.73 19.89 -1.46
N SER A 89 15.80 19.89 -0.12
CA SER A 89 16.07 18.69 0.68
C SER A 89 14.84 17.78 0.82
N PHE A 90 13.65 18.27 0.44
CA PHE A 90 12.41 17.52 0.43
C PHE A 90 11.98 17.19 -1.02
N PRO A 91 11.19 16.12 -1.23
CA PRO A 91 10.46 15.91 -2.47
C PRO A 91 9.61 17.13 -2.84
N GLN A 92 9.36 17.31 -4.14
CA GLN A 92 8.48 18.37 -4.60
C GLN A 92 7.07 18.18 -4.00
N ILE A 93 6.40 19.27 -3.62
CA ILE A 93 5.05 19.23 -3.03
C ILE A 93 4.06 18.47 -3.93
N ARG A 94 4.16 18.65 -5.26
CA ARG A 94 3.35 17.91 -6.23
C ARG A 94 3.54 16.39 -6.17
N MET A 95 4.66 15.90 -5.65
CA MET A 95 4.85 14.47 -5.44
C MET A 95 4.26 13.99 -4.11
N MET A 96 3.84 14.89 -3.21
CA MET A 96 3.26 14.56 -1.91
C MET A 96 1.74 14.69 -1.87
N ILE A 97 1.18 15.75 -2.48
CA ILE A 97 -0.23 16.13 -2.33
C ILE A 97 -0.82 16.74 -3.62
N SER A 98 -2.14 16.83 -3.68
CA SER A 98 -2.95 17.50 -4.70
C SER A 98 -4.07 18.31 -4.06
N THR A 99 -4.88 19.01 -4.87
CA THR A 99 -6.05 19.77 -4.39
C THR A 99 -7.21 18.89 -3.88
N GLY A 100 -7.10 17.56 -3.95
CA GLY A 100 -8.16 16.64 -3.49
C GLY A 100 -9.38 16.54 -4.42
N LEU A 101 -9.34 17.18 -5.60
CA LEU A 101 -10.41 17.12 -6.59
C LEU A 101 -10.58 15.71 -7.19
N PRO A 102 -11.79 15.37 -7.71
CA PRO A 102 -12.02 14.14 -8.47
C PRO A 102 -10.98 13.94 -9.57
N ALA A 103 -10.50 12.71 -9.75
CA ALA A 103 -9.42 12.38 -10.67
C ALA A 103 -9.96 12.07 -12.08
N GLU A 104 -10.59 13.07 -12.70
CA GLU A 104 -11.04 12.96 -14.08
C GLU A 104 -9.87 13.02 -15.06
N ASN A 105 -9.93 12.22 -16.13
CA ASN A 105 -8.87 12.13 -17.12
C ASN A 105 -9.05 13.17 -18.25
N THR A 106 -9.16 14.44 -17.87
CA THR A 106 -9.18 15.59 -18.79
C THR A 106 -7.97 16.48 -18.52
N PRO A 107 -7.36 17.11 -19.54
CA PRO A 107 -6.23 18.03 -19.34
C PRO A 107 -6.54 19.13 -18.32
N GLU A 108 -7.76 19.65 -18.34
CA GLU A 108 -8.23 20.71 -17.45
C GLU A 108 -8.29 20.23 -15.99
N ASN A 109 -8.88 19.07 -15.73
CA ASN A 109 -8.96 18.51 -14.37
C ASN A 109 -7.56 18.13 -13.86
N ILE A 110 -6.70 17.56 -14.71
CA ILE A 110 -5.31 17.24 -14.35
C ILE A 110 -4.57 18.52 -13.91
N ALA A 111 -4.74 19.63 -14.64
CA ALA A 111 -4.12 20.90 -14.29
C ALA A 111 -4.67 21.48 -12.96
N GLN A 112 -5.98 21.38 -12.73
CA GLN A 112 -6.63 21.83 -11.49
C GLN A 112 -6.22 21.00 -10.26
N ARG A 113 -5.65 19.80 -10.45
CA ARG A 113 -5.12 18.94 -9.38
C ARG A 113 -3.68 19.23 -8.99
N GLU A 114 -3.00 20.18 -9.63
CA GLU A 114 -1.69 20.63 -9.15
C GLU A 114 -1.84 21.40 -7.83
N PRO A 115 -1.11 21.01 -6.76
CA PRO A 115 -1.23 21.68 -5.48
C PRO A 115 -0.67 23.09 -5.55
N THR A 116 -1.23 23.95 -4.72
CA THR A 116 -0.78 25.32 -4.51
C THR A 116 -0.32 25.50 -3.07
N SER A 117 -0.01 26.74 -2.70
CA SER A 117 0.22 27.09 -1.30
C SER A 117 -1.02 26.87 -0.42
N GLN A 118 -2.21 26.64 -0.98
CA GLN A 118 -3.40 26.33 -0.18
C GLN A 118 -3.33 24.93 0.43
N GLU A 119 -2.73 23.96 -0.26
CA GLU A 119 -2.62 22.59 0.20
C GLU A 119 -1.40 22.38 1.11
N MET A 120 -0.24 22.91 0.72
CA MET A 120 1.01 22.71 1.47
C MET A 120 2.03 23.83 1.28
N GLN A 121 2.73 24.20 2.36
CA GLN A 121 3.76 25.24 2.36
C GLN A 121 4.99 24.84 3.20
N PHE A 122 6.15 25.40 2.85
CA PHE A 122 7.33 25.40 3.71
C PHE A 122 7.33 26.65 4.59
N ILE A 123 7.70 26.49 5.85
CA ILE A 123 7.93 27.60 6.77
C ILE A 123 9.20 27.34 7.60
N THR A 124 9.88 28.42 7.96
CA THR A 124 11.05 28.38 8.85
C THR A 124 10.65 28.33 10.34
N PRO A 125 11.54 27.89 11.25
CA PRO A 125 11.33 27.99 12.70
C PRO A 125 10.89 29.39 13.18
N ASP A 126 11.48 30.45 12.62
CA ASP A 126 11.12 31.84 12.93
C ASP A 126 9.73 32.22 12.42
N GLU A 127 9.33 31.72 11.26
CA GLU A 127 7.97 31.89 10.75
C GLU A 127 6.94 31.15 11.60
N ALA A 128 7.21 29.91 11.98
CA ALA A 128 6.34 29.16 12.90
C ALA A 128 6.19 29.89 14.24
N LYS A 129 7.29 30.42 14.78
CA LYS A 129 7.27 31.23 16.01
C LYS A 129 6.45 32.51 15.84
N ARG A 130 6.56 33.21 14.71
CA ARG A 130 5.71 34.39 14.43
C ARG A 130 4.23 34.03 14.27
N ARG A 131 3.91 32.87 13.69
CA ARG A 131 2.53 32.46 13.40
C ARG A 131 1.79 31.89 14.61
N TRP A 132 2.49 31.06 15.39
CA TRP A 132 1.90 30.21 16.44
C TRP A 132 2.60 30.36 17.79
N GLY A 133 3.72 31.09 17.88
CA GLY A 133 4.48 31.26 19.12
C GLY A 133 3.75 32.15 20.11
N GLY A 134 3.81 31.77 21.39
CA GLY A 134 3.38 32.62 22.50
C GLY A 134 4.54 33.46 23.03
N ASN A 135 4.23 34.59 23.66
CA ASN A 135 5.20 35.33 24.46
C ASN A 135 5.45 34.65 25.82
N ILE A 136 6.36 33.65 25.83
CA ILE A 136 6.69 32.86 27.03
C ILE A 136 7.10 33.75 28.22
N THR A 137 7.79 34.87 27.97
CA THR A 137 8.19 35.79 29.05
C THR A 137 7.02 36.55 29.67
N HIS A 138 5.88 36.61 28.99
CA HIS A 138 4.61 37.15 29.48
C HIS A 138 3.63 36.05 29.91
N GLY A 139 4.09 34.79 30.01
CA GLY A 139 3.28 33.65 30.41
C GLY A 139 2.38 33.10 29.30
N GLU A 140 2.55 33.56 28.06
CA GLU A 140 1.80 33.05 26.90
C GLU A 140 2.47 31.79 26.33
N ARG A 141 1.65 30.82 25.94
CA ARG A 141 2.07 29.52 25.42
C ARG A 141 1.99 29.50 23.90
N ASN A 142 2.75 28.63 23.24
CA ASN A 142 2.55 28.40 21.81
C ASN A 142 1.13 27.88 21.56
N ARG A 143 0.50 28.37 20.49
CA ARG A 143 -0.84 28.02 20.05
C ARG A 143 -0.83 26.81 19.14
N ILE A 144 -0.09 25.77 19.56
CA ILE A 144 0.07 24.52 18.83
C ILE A 144 -0.49 23.40 19.72
N SER A 145 -1.41 22.62 19.17
CA SER A 145 -2.00 21.48 19.87
C SER A 145 -1.68 20.19 19.13
N THR A 146 -1.15 19.20 19.87
CA THR A 146 -0.77 17.91 19.30
C THR A 146 -2.00 17.00 19.18
N VAL A 147 -2.22 16.49 17.98
CA VAL A 147 -3.13 15.39 17.72
C VAL A 147 -2.35 14.09 17.93
N GLU A 148 -2.55 13.44 19.07
CA GLU A 148 -1.74 12.30 19.51
C GLU A 148 -1.88 11.05 18.61
N GLY A 149 -0.79 10.27 18.58
CA GLY A 149 -0.68 9.00 17.86
C GLY A 149 -0.34 9.13 16.37
N ASN A 150 -0.45 8.02 15.65
CA ASN A 150 -0.12 7.92 14.24
C ASN A 150 -1.37 8.16 13.38
N THR A 151 -1.32 9.18 12.53
CA THR A 151 -2.48 9.58 11.71
C THR A 151 -2.27 9.19 10.25
N LEU A 152 -3.24 8.48 9.66
CA LEU A 152 -3.37 8.32 8.22
C LEU A 152 -4.27 9.46 7.69
N LEU A 153 -3.67 10.39 6.95
CA LEU A 153 -4.34 11.49 6.26
C LEU A 153 -4.64 11.06 4.82
N VAL A 154 -5.92 10.95 4.48
CA VAL A 154 -6.38 10.51 3.15
C VAL A 154 -6.89 11.72 2.38
N ASN A 155 -6.08 12.25 1.48
CA ASN A 155 -6.43 13.38 0.61
C ASN A 155 -7.18 12.95 -0.66
N GLU A 156 -7.60 11.69 -0.75
CA GLU A 156 -8.34 11.19 -1.91
C GLU A 156 -9.78 11.75 -1.96
N PRO A 157 -10.30 12.05 -3.16
CA PRO A 157 -11.70 12.34 -3.34
C PRO A 157 -12.55 11.09 -3.05
N LYS A 158 -13.81 11.30 -2.63
CA LYS A 158 -14.80 10.23 -2.43
C LYS A 158 -14.99 9.26 -3.60
N GLN A 159 -14.65 9.67 -4.83
CA GLN A 159 -14.82 8.92 -6.08
C GLN A 159 -14.36 7.45 -6.04
N PHE A 160 -13.39 7.11 -5.20
CA PHE A 160 -12.82 5.76 -5.10
C PHE A 160 -13.08 5.09 -3.74
N LEU A 161 -13.46 5.85 -2.71
CA LEU A 161 -13.45 5.35 -1.33
C LEU A 161 -14.63 4.41 -1.04
N ASP A 162 -15.75 4.54 -1.76
CA ASP A 162 -16.93 3.67 -1.63
C ASP A 162 -16.79 2.31 -2.36
N HIS A 163 -15.58 1.95 -2.79
CA HIS A 163 -15.33 0.71 -3.52
C HIS A 163 -14.35 -0.18 -2.76
N TYR A 164 -14.78 -1.40 -2.43
CA TYR A 164 -13.99 -2.33 -1.60
C TYR A 164 -12.57 -2.58 -2.11
N TYR A 165 -12.39 -2.75 -3.42
CA TYR A 165 -11.06 -2.83 -4.01
C TYR A 165 -10.19 -1.59 -3.72
N HIS A 166 -10.67 -0.38 -4.03
CA HIS A 166 -9.87 0.84 -3.88
C HIS A 166 -9.60 1.18 -2.42
N PHE A 167 -10.56 0.95 -1.53
CA PHE A 167 -10.37 1.21 -0.10
C PHE A 167 -9.41 0.18 0.54
N VAL A 168 -9.62 -1.12 0.32
CA VAL A 168 -8.86 -2.17 1.02
C VAL A 168 -7.62 -2.60 0.26
N ALA A 169 -7.76 -2.94 -1.02
CA ALA A 169 -6.68 -3.50 -1.83
C ALA A 169 -5.78 -2.45 -2.51
N GLU A 170 -6.13 -1.16 -2.43
CA GLU A 170 -5.21 -0.06 -2.78
C GLU A 170 -4.85 0.81 -1.56
N LEU A 171 -5.79 1.56 -0.98
CA LEU A 171 -5.47 2.55 0.04
C LEU A 171 -4.89 1.91 1.31
N LEU A 172 -5.63 1.01 1.97
CA LEU A 172 -5.14 0.33 3.18
C LEU A 172 -3.95 -0.58 2.89
N PHE A 173 -3.94 -1.24 1.72
CA PHE A 173 -2.83 -2.08 1.27
C PHE A 173 -1.52 -1.29 1.15
N GLY A 174 -1.55 -0.17 0.42
CA GLY A 174 -0.40 0.72 0.25
C GLY A 174 0.04 1.34 1.58
N ALA A 175 -0.92 1.80 2.40
CA ALA A 175 -0.64 2.37 3.71
C ALA A 175 0.06 1.35 4.64
N ARG A 176 -0.42 0.10 4.68
CA ARG A 176 0.19 -0.96 5.48
C ARG A 176 1.56 -1.36 4.95
N ALA A 177 1.72 -1.52 3.63
CA ALA A 177 3.02 -1.85 3.03
C ALA A 177 4.07 -0.78 3.38
N PHE A 178 3.70 0.49 3.26
CA PHE A 178 4.57 1.62 3.53
C PHE A 178 4.95 1.70 5.01
N LEU A 179 3.96 1.61 5.91
CA LEU A 179 4.18 1.66 7.35
C LEU A 179 4.99 0.46 7.85
N TYR A 180 4.69 -0.74 7.32
CA TYR A 180 5.45 -1.95 7.62
C TYR A 180 6.92 -1.76 7.25
N GLY A 181 7.20 -1.39 5.99
CA GLY A 181 8.56 -1.27 5.51
C GLY A 181 9.34 -0.12 6.17
N ALA A 182 8.71 1.04 6.36
CA ALA A 182 9.36 2.22 6.93
C ALA A 182 9.86 1.99 8.37
N PHE A 183 9.19 1.15 9.15
CA PHE A 183 9.58 0.84 10.52
C PHE A 183 10.19 -0.56 10.69
N ASN A 184 10.36 -1.33 9.60
CA ASN A 184 10.96 -2.66 9.68
C ASN A 184 12.45 -2.56 10.07
N PRO A 185 12.86 -3.08 11.25
CA PRO A 185 14.25 -2.98 11.72
C PRO A 185 15.23 -3.79 10.85
N SER A 186 14.73 -4.77 10.08
CA SER A 186 15.52 -5.61 9.18
C SER A 186 15.66 -5.01 7.77
N SER A 187 15.15 -3.79 7.56
CA SER A 187 15.33 -3.06 6.30
C SER A 187 16.82 -2.78 6.06
N THR A 188 17.30 -3.07 4.85
CA THR A 188 18.68 -2.75 4.45
C THR A 188 18.91 -1.26 4.26
N ALA A 189 17.91 -0.40 4.55
CA ALA A 189 18.00 1.06 4.51
C ALA A 189 19.12 1.65 5.39
N PHE A 190 19.65 0.92 6.38
CA PHE A 190 20.78 1.36 7.19
C PHE A 190 22.16 1.04 6.59
N VAL A 191 22.23 0.32 5.46
CA VAL A 191 23.47 0.12 4.72
C VAL A 191 23.48 1.14 3.59
N SER A 192 24.31 2.16 3.76
CA SER A 192 24.61 3.30 2.90
C SER A 192 25.03 2.89 1.48
N SER A 193 24.08 2.40 0.68
CA SER A 193 24.25 2.23 -0.77
C SER A 193 23.51 3.37 -1.47
N PRO A 194 24.18 4.19 -2.28
CA PRO A 194 23.53 5.25 -3.04
C PRO A 194 22.42 4.67 -3.92
N PHE A 195 21.28 5.37 -3.95
CA PHE A 195 20.14 5.05 -4.81
C PHE A 195 20.59 4.93 -6.27
N HIS A 196 20.70 3.70 -6.77
CA HIS A 196 20.82 3.44 -8.20
C HIS A 196 19.44 3.09 -8.73
N ALA A 197 18.91 3.94 -9.62
CA ALA A 197 17.62 3.76 -10.31
C ALA A 197 17.53 2.46 -11.16
N ASP A 198 18.64 1.72 -11.29
CA ASP A 198 18.79 0.52 -12.13
C ASP A 198 18.68 -0.81 -11.36
N GLN A 199 18.27 -0.80 -10.08
CA GLN A 199 17.97 -2.06 -9.39
C GLN A 199 16.59 -2.56 -9.82
N SER A 200 16.58 -3.60 -10.66
CA SER A 200 15.38 -4.36 -10.99
C SER A 200 14.69 -4.85 -9.71
N LEU A 201 13.37 -4.73 -9.64
CA LEU A 201 12.59 -5.29 -8.52
C LEU A 201 12.95 -6.77 -8.32
N PRO A 202 13.20 -7.22 -7.09
CA PRO A 202 13.53 -8.61 -6.85
C PRO A 202 12.34 -9.49 -7.28
N SER A 203 12.61 -10.52 -8.08
CA SER A 203 11.58 -11.47 -8.52
C SER A 203 11.11 -12.40 -7.39
N PHE A 204 11.93 -12.58 -6.35
CA PHE A 204 11.61 -13.33 -5.14
C PHE A 204 12.54 -12.92 -3.98
N ASN A 205 11.97 -12.52 -2.83
CA ASN A 205 12.73 -12.15 -1.63
C ASN A 205 11.96 -12.49 -0.34
N MET A 206 11.78 -13.77 -0.04
CA MET A 206 11.11 -14.21 1.19
C MET A 206 11.99 -13.97 2.43
N ARG A 207 11.40 -13.37 3.48
CA ARG A 207 12.08 -13.13 4.77
C ARG A 207 11.18 -13.56 5.92
N PRO A 208 11.71 -14.26 6.95
CA PRO A 208 10.98 -14.44 8.20
C PRO A 208 10.90 -13.08 8.92
N SER A 209 9.70 -12.60 9.23
CA SER A 209 9.56 -11.40 10.05
C SER A 209 8.37 -11.52 11.01
N LYS A 210 8.68 -11.64 12.30
CA LYS A 210 7.71 -11.50 13.41
C LYS A 210 7.73 -10.06 13.93
N TYR A 211 7.52 -9.13 13.02
CA TYR A 211 7.50 -7.70 13.30
C TYR A 211 6.11 -7.15 12.97
N GLU A 212 5.57 -6.35 13.87
CA GLU A 212 4.35 -5.59 13.67
C GLU A 212 4.69 -4.09 13.70
N PRO A 213 4.35 -3.33 12.64
CA PRO A 213 4.57 -1.90 12.64
C PRO A 213 3.68 -1.18 13.65
N PRO A 214 4.03 0.06 14.05
CA PRO A 214 3.13 0.91 14.80
C PRO A 214 1.74 0.95 14.14
N SER A 215 0.66 0.81 14.92
CA SER A 215 -0.69 0.91 14.36
C SER A 215 -1.05 2.37 14.05
N PHE A 216 -1.97 2.58 13.11
CA PHE A 216 -2.69 3.85 13.04
C PHE A 216 -3.58 3.98 14.29
N THR A 217 -3.56 5.15 14.91
CA THR A 217 -4.53 5.52 15.94
C THR A 217 -5.72 6.23 15.32
N ARG A 218 -5.52 6.81 14.13
CA ARG A 218 -6.53 7.60 13.43
C ARG A 218 -6.41 7.53 11.92
N LEU A 219 -7.56 7.57 11.27
CA LEU A 219 -7.70 7.77 9.84
C LEU A 219 -8.61 8.98 9.63
N MET A 220 -8.09 10.01 8.95
CA MET A 220 -8.84 11.21 8.58
C MET A 220 -9.11 11.19 7.07
N LEU A 221 -10.39 11.18 6.70
CA LEU A 221 -10.86 11.30 5.32
C LEU A 221 -11.11 12.77 5.00
N LEU A 222 -10.21 13.42 4.28
CA LEU A 222 -10.25 14.88 4.14
C LEU A 222 -11.40 15.37 3.25
N HIS A 223 -11.87 14.52 2.33
CA HIS A 223 -12.85 14.87 1.28
C HIS A 223 -14.01 13.87 1.14
N ALA A 224 -14.26 13.06 2.17
CA ALA A 224 -15.38 12.12 2.18
C ALA A 224 -16.12 12.15 3.52
N SER A 225 -17.45 12.21 3.45
CA SER A 225 -18.31 12.15 4.63
C SER A 225 -18.36 10.74 5.24
N SER A 226 -19.06 10.60 6.37
CA SER A 226 -19.24 9.32 7.06
C SER A 226 -19.88 8.21 6.21
N GLU A 227 -20.61 8.58 5.14
CA GLU A 227 -21.31 7.66 4.24
C GLU A 227 -20.53 7.38 2.95
N GLU A 228 -19.70 8.33 2.50
CA GLU A 228 -19.10 8.33 1.16
C GLU A 228 -17.89 7.39 1.01
N TRP A 229 -17.40 6.79 2.09
CA TRP A 229 -16.38 5.74 2.05
C TRP A 229 -16.98 4.33 2.26
N ARG A 230 -18.29 4.22 2.49
CA ARG A 230 -18.93 2.93 2.77
C ARG A 230 -19.31 2.29 1.44
N ASP A 231 -18.69 1.16 1.14
CA ASP A 231 -19.08 0.37 -0.02
C ASP A 231 -20.47 -0.24 0.15
N LYS A 232 -21.15 -0.44 -0.98
CA LYS A 232 -22.50 -1.00 -0.99
C LYS A 232 -22.60 -2.39 -0.31
N PRO A 233 -21.64 -3.33 -0.50
CA PRO A 233 -21.62 -4.59 0.26
C PRO A 233 -21.31 -4.43 1.77
N GLY A 234 -20.74 -3.30 2.19
CA GLY A 234 -20.34 -3.00 3.57
C GLY A 234 -19.02 -3.64 4.00
N PHE A 235 -18.16 -4.06 3.07
CA PHE A 235 -16.86 -4.64 3.40
C PHE A 235 -15.84 -3.62 3.90
N ASN A 236 -15.87 -2.35 3.47
CA ASN A 236 -14.98 -1.31 3.95
C ASN A 236 -15.10 -1.15 5.47
N ALA A 237 -16.34 -0.99 5.93
CA ALA A 237 -16.65 -0.84 7.34
C ALA A 237 -16.29 -2.09 8.14
N TYR A 238 -16.67 -3.27 7.63
CA TYR A 238 -16.38 -4.54 8.28
C TYR A 238 -14.87 -4.75 8.40
N PHE A 239 -14.12 -4.58 7.30
CA PHE A 239 -12.68 -4.80 7.23
C PHE A 239 -11.96 -3.85 8.20
N LEU A 240 -12.22 -2.54 8.09
CA LEU A 240 -11.56 -1.52 8.91
C LEU A 240 -11.77 -1.77 10.41
N ARG A 241 -12.99 -2.10 10.83
CA ARG A 241 -13.32 -2.36 12.24
C ARG A 241 -12.77 -3.69 12.75
N ALA A 242 -12.62 -4.69 11.88
CA ALA A 242 -12.02 -5.97 12.23
C ALA A 242 -10.51 -5.85 12.47
N ILE A 243 -9.81 -5.05 11.64
CA ILE A 243 -8.34 -4.97 11.71
C ILE A 243 -7.84 -3.83 12.62
N PHE A 244 -8.63 -2.77 12.81
CA PHE A 244 -8.30 -1.65 13.69
C PHE A 244 -9.51 -1.27 14.59
N PRO A 245 -9.85 -2.11 15.59
CA PRO A 245 -11.05 -1.89 16.40
C PRO A 245 -11.02 -0.59 17.21
N SER A 246 -9.83 -0.08 17.56
CA SER A 246 -9.64 1.16 18.34
C SER A 246 -9.36 2.39 17.48
N LEU A 247 -9.43 2.29 16.15
CA LEU A 247 -9.14 3.40 15.25
C LEU A 247 -10.20 4.51 15.37
N ALA A 248 -9.74 5.74 15.63
CA ALA A 248 -10.55 6.93 15.43
C ALA A 248 -10.71 7.18 13.92
N LEU A 249 -11.96 7.18 13.45
CA LEU A 249 -12.28 7.50 12.07
C LEU A 249 -12.90 8.89 12.04
N GLU A 250 -12.25 9.80 11.34
CA GLU A 250 -12.67 11.19 11.17
C GLU A 250 -13.01 11.43 9.69
N SER A 251 -14.15 12.07 9.47
CA SER A 251 -14.73 12.38 8.17
C SER A 251 -14.37 13.80 7.71
N ALA A 252 -14.82 14.19 6.51
CA ALA A 252 -14.60 15.53 5.98
C ALA A 252 -15.21 16.62 6.89
N GLU A 253 -16.31 16.32 7.57
CA GLU A 253 -16.93 17.21 8.55
C GLU A 253 -16.02 17.44 9.77
N ASP A 254 -15.44 16.36 10.32
CA ASP A 254 -14.51 16.44 11.44
C ASP A 254 -13.23 17.21 11.04
N TRP A 255 -12.74 16.99 9.82
CA TRP A 255 -11.64 17.76 9.24
C TRP A 255 -11.98 19.25 9.13
N ALA A 256 -13.18 19.58 8.64
CA ALA A 256 -13.63 20.96 8.51
C ALA A 256 -13.67 21.69 9.87
N ASP A 257 -14.05 21.00 10.95
CA ASP A 257 -14.01 21.55 12.30
C ASP A 257 -12.57 21.84 12.76
N LEU A 258 -11.62 20.95 12.49
CA LEU A 258 -10.20 21.19 12.75
C LEU A 258 -9.68 22.40 11.96
N VAL A 259 -10.05 22.52 10.69
CA VAL A 259 -9.71 23.68 9.84
C VAL A 259 -10.30 24.96 10.41
N ALA A 260 -11.61 24.99 10.70
CA ALA A 260 -12.31 26.15 11.24
C ALA A 260 -11.70 26.62 12.57
N SER A 261 -11.23 25.67 13.40
CA SER A 261 -10.59 25.98 14.69
C SER A 261 -9.23 26.67 14.56
N THR A 262 -8.63 26.70 13.37
CA THR A 262 -7.30 27.28 13.11
C THR A 262 -7.30 28.47 12.16
N VAL A 263 -8.47 28.86 11.64
CA VAL A 263 -8.66 30.06 10.82
C VAL A 263 -8.15 31.30 11.59
N PRO A 264 -7.43 32.23 10.92
CA PRO A 264 -7.01 33.48 11.55
C PRO A 264 -8.17 34.28 12.13
N THR A 265 -7.94 34.96 13.26
CA THR A 265 -8.89 35.94 13.80
C THR A 265 -9.06 37.12 12.82
N PRO A 266 -10.19 37.86 12.86
CA PRO A 266 -10.46 38.97 11.94
C PRO A 266 -9.40 40.09 11.92
N ASP A 267 -8.64 40.23 13.01
CA ASP A 267 -7.52 41.17 13.14
C ASP A 267 -6.20 40.63 12.55
N GLY A 268 -6.17 39.37 12.10
CA GLY A 268 -5.04 38.71 11.44
C GLY A 268 -3.83 38.44 12.34
N THR A 269 -3.96 38.66 13.66
CA THR A 269 -2.80 38.79 14.56
C THR A 269 -2.28 37.46 15.11
N SER A 270 -3.10 36.40 15.19
CA SER A 270 -2.65 35.14 15.76
C SER A 270 -3.42 33.93 15.24
N THR A 271 -2.68 32.96 14.70
CA THR A 271 -3.22 31.69 14.19
C THR A 271 -2.93 30.55 15.16
N LYS A 272 -3.72 29.47 15.05
CA LYS A 272 -3.49 28.21 15.78
C LYS A 272 -3.01 27.14 14.80
N ALA A 273 -2.35 26.10 15.29
CA ALA A 273 -2.02 24.93 14.48
C ALA A 273 -2.27 23.62 15.21
N TRP A 274 -2.64 22.61 14.43
CA TRP A 274 -2.61 21.22 14.82
C TRP A 274 -1.25 20.63 14.44
N HIS A 275 -0.68 19.84 15.34
CA HIS A 275 0.58 19.12 15.14
C HIS A 275 0.32 17.61 15.11
N PHE A 276 0.81 16.95 14.08
CA PHE A 276 0.77 15.50 13.90
C PHE A 276 2.18 14.94 14.12
N PRO A 277 2.44 14.21 15.22
CA PRO A 277 3.75 13.65 15.51
C PRO A 277 4.24 12.70 14.43
N VAL A 278 3.36 11.81 13.97
CA VAL A 278 3.59 10.90 12.84
C VAL A 278 2.37 10.95 11.93
N ALA A 279 2.58 11.35 10.68
CA ALA A 279 1.51 11.49 9.69
C ALA A 279 1.88 10.75 8.41
N LEU A 280 1.04 9.79 8.00
CA LEU A 280 1.08 9.23 6.65
C LEU A 280 0.07 9.98 5.79
N LEU A 281 0.56 10.75 4.83
CA LEU A 281 -0.28 11.38 3.81
C LEU A 281 -0.38 10.47 2.58
N ALA A 282 -1.60 10.11 2.20
CA ALA A 282 -1.94 9.37 0.99
C ALA A 282 -2.73 10.26 0.02
N ASP A 283 -2.27 10.32 -1.24
CA ASP A 283 -2.87 11.12 -2.30
C ASP A 283 -2.77 10.41 -3.66
N ARG A 284 -3.93 10.07 -4.23
CA ARG A 284 -4.03 9.37 -5.53
C ARG A 284 -3.47 10.17 -6.70
N SER A 285 -3.70 11.48 -6.74
CA SER A 285 -3.30 12.31 -7.87
C SER A 285 -1.78 12.49 -7.90
N ALA A 286 -1.16 12.67 -6.73
CA ALA A 286 0.27 12.68 -6.58
C ALA A 286 0.89 11.30 -6.87
N ALA A 287 0.22 10.21 -6.50
CA ALA A 287 0.67 8.86 -6.88
C ALA A 287 0.72 8.66 -8.40
N HIS A 288 -0.26 9.16 -9.16
CA HIS A 288 -0.26 9.10 -10.62
C HIS A 288 0.88 9.89 -11.30
N ARG A 289 1.58 10.76 -10.56
CA ARG A 289 2.79 11.44 -11.06
C ARG A 289 4.03 10.55 -10.96
N GLY A 290 3.98 9.49 -10.15
CA GLY A 290 5.03 8.49 -10.06
C GLY A 290 5.00 7.51 -11.23
N GLU A 291 6.14 6.86 -11.48
CA GLU A 291 6.28 5.94 -12.61
C GLU A 291 5.47 4.65 -12.40
N ALA A 292 5.47 4.11 -11.17
CA ALA A 292 4.83 2.83 -10.87
C ALA A 292 3.31 2.94 -11.09
N CYS A 293 2.67 3.94 -10.50
CA CYS A 293 1.24 4.18 -10.67
C CYS A 293 0.94 4.84 -12.01
N GLY A 294 1.57 5.95 -12.36
CA GLY A 294 1.20 6.75 -13.53
C GLY A 294 1.43 6.08 -14.89
N SER A 295 2.48 5.27 -15.00
CA SER A 295 2.92 4.73 -16.30
C SER A 295 2.84 3.21 -16.41
N ARG A 296 2.95 2.47 -15.30
CA ARG A 296 3.04 1.00 -15.34
C ARG A 296 1.78 0.29 -14.87
N THR A 297 1.24 0.66 -13.70
CA THR A 297 0.22 -0.16 -13.01
C THR A 297 -1.15 0.50 -12.93
N GLN A 298 -1.23 1.83 -12.90
CA GLN A 298 -2.43 2.60 -12.53
C GLN A 298 -2.93 2.33 -11.10
N ARG A 299 -2.11 1.69 -10.25
CA ARG A 299 -2.44 1.33 -8.86
C ARG A 299 -1.64 2.21 -7.90
N ILE A 300 -2.33 2.99 -7.07
CA ILE A 300 -1.65 3.93 -6.16
C ILE A 300 -0.76 3.22 -5.15
N ALA A 301 -1.13 2.00 -4.75
CA ALA A 301 -0.38 1.18 -3.82
C ALA A 301 0.95 0.66 -4.38
N ALA A 302 1.15 0.74 -5.70
CA ALA A 302 2.39 0.31 -6.34
C ALA A 302 3.59 1.18 -5.95
N GLU A 303 3.38 2.49 -5.78
CA GLU A 303 4.44 3.43 -5.38
C GLU A 303 5.10 3.05 -4.04
N PRO A 304 4.37 2.91 -2.92
CA PRO A 304 4.97 2.58 -1.63
C PRO A 304 5.42 1.12 -1.58
N TRP A 305 4.67 0.20 -2.20
CA TRP A 305 5.01 -1.22 -2.20
C TRP A 305 6.34 -1.46 -2.91
N GLU A 306 6.53 -0.89 -4.11
CA GLU A 306 7.78 -1.08 -4.85
C GLU A 306 8.98 -0.46 -4.14
N LEU A 307 8.82 0.74 -3.56
CA LEU A 307 9.87 1.35 -2.77
C LEU A 307 10.29 0.43 -1.61
N MET A 308 9.32 -0.04 -0.82
CA MET A 308 9.61 -0.89 0.33
C MET A 308 10.19 -2.24 -0.09
N LEU A 309 9.78 -2.78 -1.23
CA LEU A 309 10.35 -4.00 -1.78
C LEU A 309 11.82 -3.80 -2.20
N ARG A 310 12.13 -2.69 -2.90
CA ARG A 310 13.50 -2.34 -3.33
C ARG A 310 14.44 -2.14 -2.14
N LEU A 311 13.93 -1.53 -1.06
CA LEU A 311 14.68 -1.35 0.19
C LEU A 311 14.86 -2.66 0.97
N GLY A 312 14.29 -3.78 0.51
CA GLY A 312 14.26 -5.05 1.23
C GLY A 312 13.45 -4.99 2.53
N ALA A 313 12.60 -3.98 2.68
CA ALA A 313 11.82 -3.72 3.88
C ALA A 313 10.50 -4.50 3.92
N ILE A 314 10.03 -4.97 2.76
CA ILE A 314 8.97 -5.97 2.63
C ILE A 314 9.41 -7.09 1.69
N ASP A 315 8.73 -8.23 1.77
CA ASP A 315 8.94 -9.39 0.91
C ASP A 315 7.89 -9.47 -0.22
N SER A 316 8.29 -10.07 -1.34
CA SER A 316 7.45 -10.31 -2.52
C SER A 316 6.43 -11.45 -2.30
N ALA A 317 6.50 -12.15 -1.17
CA ALA A 317 5.58 -13.22 -0.81
C ALA A 317 4.36 -12.70 -0.01
N GLY A 318 4.35 -11.43 0.39
CA GLY A 318 3.20 -10.83 1.09
C GLY A 318 3.13 -11.15 2.59
N HIS A 319 4.24 -11.56 3.23
CA HIS A 319 4.25 -11.83 4.69
C HIS A 319 3.99 -10.56 5.50
N TRP A 320 4.42 -9.39 5.00
CA TRP A 320 4.10 -8.08 5.58
C TRP A 320 2.57 -7.81 5.74
N TRP A 321 1.72 -8.56 5.04
CA TRP A 321 0.26 -8.48 5.12
C TRP A 321 -0.37 -9.56 6.02
N SER A 322 0.40 -10.51 6.55
CA SER A 322 -0.10 -11.65 7.33
C SER A 322 -0.93 -11.24 8.54
N HIS A 323 -0.47 -10.26 9.33
CA HIS A 323 -1.18 -9.73 10.50
C HIS A 323 -2.57 -9.18 10.17
N VAL A 324 -2.74 -8.61 8.97
CA VAL A 324 -4.05 -8.12 8.50
C VAL A 324 -4.96 -9.31 8.22
N ARG A 325 -4.47 -10.33 7.48
CA ARG A 325 -5.21 -11.58 7.22
C ARG A 325 -5.59 -12.31 8.50
N GLU A 326 -4.66 -12.42 9.44
CA GLU A 326 -4.88 -13.08 10.72
C GLU A 326 -5.94 -12.35 11.55
N SER A 327 -5.84 -11.01 11.64
CA SER A 327 -6.78 -10.20 12.42
C SER A 327 -8.21 -10.33 11.90
N ILE A 328 -8.41 -10.18 10.59
CA ILE A 328 -9.74 -10.28 10.01
C ILE A 328 -10.29 -11.71 10.04
N THR A 329 -9.46 -12.73 9.81
CA THR A 329 -9.89 -14.13 9.88
C THR A 329 -10.27 -14.52 11.31
N ARG A 330 -9.49 -14.06 12.30
CA ARG A 330 -9.79 -14.26 13.73
C ARG A 330 -11.10 -13.59 14.11
N PHE A 331 -11.33 -12.37 13.65
CA PHE A 331 -12.57 -11.65 13.90
C PHE A 331 -13.78 -12.38 13.29
N ALA A 332 -13.67 -12.81 12.03
CA ALA A 332 -14.75 -13.47 11.29
C ALA A 332 -15.06 -14.89 11.78
N THR A 333 -14.04 -15.66 12.18
CA THR A 333 -14.18 -17.12 12.37
C THR A 333 -13.87 -17.59 13.79
N GLY A 334 -13.29 -16.75 14.64
CA GLY A 334 -12.71 -17.14 15.92
C GLY A 334 -11.44 -18.00 15.78
N LYS A 335 -10.97 -18.26 14.56
CA LYS A 335 -9.79 -19.08 14.27
C LYS A 335 -8.65 -18.21 13.75
N VAL A 336 -7.43 -18.58 14.09
CA VAL A 336 -6.24 -18.02 13.44
C VAL A 336 -5.88 -18.92 12.27
N PRO A 337 -5.54 -18.37 11.09
CA PRO A 337 -4.97 -19.15 9.99
C PRO A 337 -3.84 -20.05 10.49
N LEU A 338 -3.69 -21.25 9.91
CA LEU A 338 -2.59 -22.16 10.23
C LEU A 338 -1.27 -21.39 10.07
N LYS A 339 -0.42 -21.43 11.11
CA LYS A 339 0.88 -20.75 11.13
C LYS A 339 1.61 -21.00 9.81
N GLU A 340 2.12 -19.94 9.20
CA GLU A 340 3.17 -20.03 8.19
C GLU A 340 4.34 -20.79 8.84
N SER A 341 4.40 -22.11 8.65
CA SER A 341 5.63 -22.84 8.94
C SER A 341 6.60 -22.47 7.84
N ILE A 342 7.25 -21.31 8.00
CA ILE A 342 8.55 -21.12 7.38
C ILE A 342 9.40 -22.21 8.02
N THR A 343 9.56 -23.31 7.31
CA THR A 343 10.58 -24.27 7.66
C THR A 343 11.88 -23.49 7.55
N ASP A 344 12.44 -23.10 8.68
CA ASP A 344 13.87 -22.81 8.81
C ASP A 344 14.56 -24.14 8.49
N ASP A 345 14.63 -24.44 7.20
CA ASP A 345 15.34 -25.59 6.72
C ASP A 345 16.81 -25.27 6.91
N THR A 346 17.35 -25.71 8.05
CA THR A 346 18.77 -25.66 8.42
C THR A 346 19.68 -26.34 7.38
N SER A 347 19.12 -26.93 6.31
CA SER A 347 19.82 -27.48 5.16
C SER A 347 20.49 -26.46 4.22
N GLY A 348 20.32 -25.15 4.46
CA GLY A 348 20.93 -24.10 3.63
C GLY A 348 20.27 -23.94 2.24
N ARG A 349 19.07 -24.51 2.05
CA ARG A 349 18.26 -24.29 0.84
C ARG A 349 17.61 -22.92 0.88
N PRO A 350 17.43 -22.26 -0.28
CA PRO A 350 16.72 -20.99 -0.35
C PRO A 350 15.28 -21.17 0.19
N PRO A 351 14.76 -20.21 0.95
CA PRO A 351 13.40 -20.27 1.48
C PRO A 351 12.40 -20.50 0.34
N GLN A 352 11.48 -21.44 0.50
CA GLN A 352 10.38 -21.66 -0.45
C GLN A 352 9.05 -21.38 0.22
N LEU A 353 8.09 -20.88 -0.56
CA LEU A 353 6.71 -20.82 -0.12
C LEU A 353 6.20 -22.22 0.26
N PRO A 354 5.29 -22.32 1.25
CA PRO A 354 4.73 -23.61 1.64
C PRO A 354 3.90 -24.21 0.51
N LEU A 355 3.72 -25.53 0.55
CA LEU A 355 2.65 -26.21 -0.16
C LEU A 355 1.42 -26.26 0.75
N PRO A 356 0.21 -25.99 0.24
CA PRO A 356 -0.99 -26.08 1.06
C PRO A 356 -1.27 -27.54 1.43
N GLU A 357 -1.72 -27.80 2.67
CA GLU A 357 -2.12 -29.14 3.11
C GLU A 357 -3.35 -29.66 2.36
N THR A 358 -4.26 -28.76 2.00
CA THR A 358 -5.46 -29.04 1.22
C THR A 358 -5.58 -28.00 0.11
N VAL A 359 -5.82 -28.47 -1.13
CA VAL A 359 -6.10 -27.57 -2.25
C VAL A 359 -7.57 -27.17 -2.20
N VAL A 360 -7.81 -25.87 -2.07
CA VAL A 360 -9.16 -25.30 -2.08
C VAL A 360 -9.34 -24.42 -3.31
N ILE A 361 -10.28 -24.79 -4.17
CA ILE A 361 -10.65 -24.06 -5.38
C ILE A 361 -11.96 -23.33 -5.08
N THR A 362 -11.97 -22.02 -5.24
CA THR A 362 -13.15 -21.19 -4.97
C THR A 362 -13.52 -20.41 -6.22
N TYR A 363 -14.67 -20.74 -6.78
CA TYR A 363 -15.28 -19.98 -7.88
C TYR A 363 -16.32 -19.00 -7.31
N ILE A 364 -16.07 -17.70 -7.49
CA ILE A 364 -17.03 -16.65 -7.19
C ILE A 364 -18.06 -16.61 -8.30
N ASN A 365 -19.18 -17.29 -8.05
CA ASN A 365 -20.38 -17.24 -8.88
C ASN A 365 -21.00 -15.84 -8.79
N ARG A 366 -21.15 -15.19 -9.95
CA ARG A 366 -21.71 -13.84 -10.07
C ARG A 366 -23.04 -13.80 -10.83
N GLN A 367 -23.69 -14.94 -11.10
CA GLN A 367 -24.94 -14.97 -11.86
C GLN A 367 -26.07 -14.13 -11.22
N GLY A 368 -26.02 -13.84 -9.91
CA GLY A 368 -27.00 -12.96 -9.25
C GLY A 368 -26.71 -11.46 -9.32
N VAL A 369 -25.62 -11.03 -9.97
CA VAL A 369 -25.24 -9.61 -10.10
C VAL A 369 -24.95 -9.21 -11.54
N ARG A 370 -25.10 -7.93 -11.87
CA ARG A 370 -25.00 -7.40 -13.26
C ARG A 370 -23.82 -7.91 -14.10
N ARG A 371 -22.62 -8.01 -13.53
CA ARG A 371 -21.42 -8.41 -14.28
C ARG A 371 -21.18 -9.90 -14.11
N HIS A 372 -21.54 -10.68 -15.13
CA HIS A 372 -21.60 -12.14 -15.02
C HIS A 372 -21.35 -12.85 -16.36
N LEU A 373 -21.13 -14.16 -16.28
CA LEU A 373 -20.97 -15.03 -17.44
C LEU A 373 -22.31 -15.22 -18.16
N ASP A 374 -22.26 -15.57 -19.44
CA ASP A 374 -23.38 -16.25 -20.08
C ASP A 374 -23.76 -17.54 -19.32
N GLU A 375 -25.07 -17.85 -19.26
CA GLU A 375 -25.62 -18.94 -18.45
C GLU A 375 -25.07 -20.31 -18.88
N ALA A 376 -25.07 -20.60 -20.19
CA ALA A 376 -24.58 -21.88 -20.70
C ALA A 376 -23.08 -22.06 -20.40
N ASN A 377 -22.29 -20.99 -20.54
CA ASN A 377 -20.89 -20.99 -20.18
C ASN A 377 -20.66 -21.10 -18.67
N HIS A 378 -21.53 -20.52 -17.84
CA HIS A 378 -21.51 -20.73 -16.38
C HIS A 378 -21.75 -22.19 -16.01
N GLU A 379 -22.82 -22.81 -16.53
CA GLU A 379 -23.13 -24.22 -16.29
C GLU A 379 -21.99 -25.12 -16.77
N ALA A 380 -21.43 -24.85 -17.95
CA ALA A 380 -20.29 -25.59 -18.50
C ALA A 380 -19.03 -25.43 -17.65
N LEU A 381 -18.75 -24.24 -17.11
CA LEU A 381 -17.64 -24.01 -16.19
C LEU A 381 -17.83 -24.80 -14.89
N VAL A 382 -19.02 -24.74 -14.28
CA VAL A 382 -19.35 -25.50 -13.07
C VAL A 382 -19.16 -27.00 -13.29
N ALA A 383 -19.70 -27.54 -14.39
CA ALA A 383 -19.56 -28.94 -14.75
C ALA A 383 -18.09 -29.34 -14.97
N ALA A 384 -17.29 -28.49 -15.64
CA ALA A 384 -15.87 -28.74 -15.88
C ALA A 384 -15.05 -28.76 -14.58
N LEU A 385 -15.29 -27.81 -13.67
CA LEU A 385 -14.63 -27.76 -12.35
C LEU A 385 -14.97 -28.99 -11.50
N GLN A 386 -16.25 -29.35 -11.44
CA GLN A 386 -16.71 -30.52 -10.68
C GLN A 386 -16.15 -31.82 -11.27
N GLY A 387 -16.15 -31.94 -12.60
CA GLY A 387 -15.57 -33.08 -13.32
C GLY A 387 -14.07 -33.22 -13.08
N MET A 388 -13.31 -32.11 -13.12
CA MET A 388 -11.89 -32.10 -12.81
C MET A 388 -11.61 -32.59 -11.38
N VAL A 389 -12.33 -32.09 -10.37
CA VAL A 389 -12.13 -32.50 -8.97
C VAL A 389 -12.48 -33.96 -8.76
N ASN A 390 -13.60 -34.43 -9.31
CA ASN A 390 -13.99 -35.84 -9.23
C ASN A 390 -12.94 -36.75 -9.90
N ARG A 391 -12.47 -36.37 -11.10
CA ARG A 391 -11.43 -37.11 -11.82
C ARG A 391 -10.14 -37.23 -11.01
N LYS A 392 -9.65 -36.12 -10.44
CA LYS A 392 -8.43 -36.12 -9.62
C LYS A 392 -8.57 -36.97 -8.34
N ARG A 393 -9.75 -37.00 -7.74
CA ARG A 393 -10.05 -37.89 -6.61
C ARG A 393 -10.03 -39.35 -7.05
N ASP A 394 -10.74 -39.69 -8.12
CA ASP A 394 -11.00 -41.08 -8.51
C ASP A 394 -9.78 -41.74 -9.19
N GLU A 395 -9.02 -40.98 -9.98
CA GLU A 395 -7.85 -41.50 -10.73
C GLU A 395 -6.52 -41.36 -9.97
N GLU A 396 -6.35 -40.29 -9.19
CA GLU A 396 -5.07 -39.94 -8.54
C GLU A 396 -5.15 -39.92 -7.00
N GLY A 397 -6.32 -40.12 -6.41
CA GLY A 397 -6.51 -40.04 -4.95
C GLY A 397 -6.30 -38.62 -4.37
N LYS A 398 -6.26 -37.58 -5.21
CA LYS A 398 -6.07 -36.19 -4.79
C LYS A 398 -7.39 -35.61 -4.30
N VAL A 399 -7.42 -35.16 -3.04
CA VAL A 399 -8.61 -34.52 -2.45
C VAL A 399 -8.51 -33.01 -2.64
N TRP A 400 -9.31 -32.47 -3.58
CA TRP A 400 -9.46 -31.03 -3.80
C TRP A 400 -10.86 -30.59 -3.34
N GLU A 401 -10.93 -29.49 -2.60
CA GLU A 401 -12.20 -28.86 -2.20
C GLU A 401 -12.64 -27.88 -3.30
N LEU A 402 -13.90 -27.95 -3.73
CA LEU A 402 -14.49 -27.00 -4.68
C LEU A 402 -15.64 -26.24 -4.01
N ASN A 403 -15.49 -24.93 -3.93
CA ASN A 403 -16.51 -24.00 -3.45
C ASN A 403 -17.05 -23.20 -4.64
N ILE A 404 -18.34 -23.33 -4.92
CA ILE A 404 -19.04 -22.50 -5.91
C ILE A 404 -19.89 -21.51 -5.12
N VAL A 405 -19.44 -20.26 -5.05
CA VAL A 405 -19.91 -19.31 -4.04
C VAL A 405 -20.60 -18.15 -4.70
N GLN A 406 -21.89 -18.01 -4.43
CA GLN A 406 -22.63 -16.80 -4.71
C GLN A 406 -22.54 -15.88 -3.48
N ALA A 407 -21.61 -14.91 -3.52
CA ALA A 407 -21.20 -14.16 -2.34
C ALA A 407 -22.35 -13.37 -1.69
N GLU A 408 -23.29 -12.87 -2.48
CA GLU A 408 -24.46 -12.12 -2.00
C GLU A 408 -25.47 -12.94 -1.20
N THR A 409 -25.39 -14.28 -1.22
CA THR A 409 -26.31 -15.16 -0.48
C THR A 409 -25.74 -15.64 0.85
N ILE A 410 -24.50 -15.28 1.19
CA ILE A 410 -23.80 -15.72 2.40
C ILE A 410 -23.30 -14.52 3.21
N THR A 411 -23.04 -14.77 4.49
CA THR A 411 -22.55 -13.74 5.42
C THR A 411 -21.12 -13.30 5.09
N LYS A 412 -20.71 -12.14 5.60
CA LYS A 412 -19.32 -11.64 5.46
C LYS A 412 -18.32 -12.61 6.11
N ASP A 413 -18.69 -13.17 7.26
CA ASP A 413 -17.86 -14.14 8.00
C ASP A 413 -17.61 -15.40 7.17
N GLU A 414 -18.65 -15.93 6.51
CA GLU A 414 -18.52 -17.06 5.59
C GLU A 414 -17.67 -16.72 4.37
N GLN A 415 -17.85 -15.54 3.77
CA GLN A 415 -17.01 -15.09 2.65
C GLN A 415 -15.52 -15.03 3.03
N ILE A 416 -15.21 -14.48 4.22
CA ILE A 416 -13.84 -14.40 4.73
C ILE A 416 -13.27 -15.78 5.04
N SER A 417 -14.06 -16.64 5.68
CA SER A 417 -13.69 -18.03 5.97
C SER A 417 -13.33 -18.79 4.70
N ILE A 418 -14.13 -18.67 3.65
CA ILE A 418 -13.87 -19.34 2.36
C ILE A 418 -12.62 -18.75 1.70
N ALA A 419 -12.56 -17.42 1.55
CA ALA A 419 -11.46 -16.76 0.85
C ALA A 419 -10.10 -16.96 1.51
N SER A 420 -10.05 -16.94 2.85
CA SER A 420 -8.81 -17.16 3.62
C SER A 420 -8.23 -18.57 3.43
N ARG A 421 -9.07 -19.55 3.06
CA ARG A 421 -8.67 -20.93 2.79
C ARG A 421 -8.36 -21.21 1.32
N SER A 422 -8.79 -20.34 0.41
CA SER A 422 -8.65 -20.55 -1.03
C SER A 422 -7.18 -20.67 -1.44
N THR A 423 -6.85 -21.76 -2.13
CA THR A 423 -5.60 -21.90 -2.89
C THR A 423 -5.74 -21.27 -4.27
N ILE A 424 -6.85 -21.56 -4.94
CA ILE A 424 -7.22 -20.94 -6.21
C ILE A 424 -8.50 -20.15 -6.00
N LEU A 425 -8.46 -18.85 -6.30
CA LEU A 425 -9.64 -18.01 -6.35
C LEU A 425 -9.91 -17.64 -7.81
N LEU A 426 -11.09 -17.97 -8.33
CA LEU A 426 -11.46 -17.64 -9.69
C LEU A 426 -12.82 -16.95 -9.79
N GLY A 427 -12.98 -16.11 -10.80
CA GLY A 427 -14.25 -15.42 -11.03
C GLY A 427 -14.16 -14.42 -12.18
N VAL A 428 -15.32 -13.88 -12.56
CA VAL A 428 -15.40 -12.76 -13.48
C VAL A 428 -14.78 -11.52 -12.83
N HIS A 429 -13.96 -10.78 -13.61
CA HIS A 429 -13.35 -9.53 -13.20
C HIS A 429 -14.29 -8.66 -12.37
N GLY A 430 -13.83 -8.11 -11.25
CA GLY A 430 -14.56 -7.14 -10.42
C GLY A 430 -14.62 -7.48 -8.94
N ASN A 431 -15.37 -6.67 -8.20
CA ASN A 431 -15.18 -6.44 -6.76
C ASN A 431 -15.19 -7.69 -5.85
N GLY A 432 -15.79 -8.80 -6.26
CA GLY A 432 -15.71 -10.07 -5.52
C GLY A 432 -14.29 -10.65 -5.43
N LEU A 433 -13.43 -10.38 -6.42
CA LEU A 433 -12.04 -10.84 -6.41
C LEU A 433 -11.16 -10.06 -5.43
N THR A 434 -11.64 -8.96 -4.84
CA THR A 434 -10.91 -8.23 -3.79
C THR A 434 -10.58 -9.13 -2.61
N HIS A 435 -11.38 -10.18 -2.37
CA HIS A 435 -11.11 -11.21 -1.36
C HIS A 435 -9.77 -11.94 -1.52
N LEU A 436 -9.08 -11.79 -2.66
CA LEU A 436 -7.70 -12.27 -2.83
C LEU A 436 -6.75 -11.75 -1.74
N VAL A 437 -7.02 -10.59 -1.13
CA VAL A 437 -6.18 -10.05 -0.04
C VAL A 437 -6.18 -10.96 1.19
N LEU A 438 -7.16 -11.86 1.31
CA LEU A 438 -7.30 -12.81 2.41
C LEU A 438 -6.57 -14.14 2.16
N MET A 439 -6.29 -14.46 0.89
CA MET A 439 -5.64 -15.72 0.52
C MET A 439 -4.21 -15.79 1.03
N GLN A 440 -3.80 -16.95 1.51
CA GLN A 440 -2.41 -17.22 1.86
C GLN A 440 -1.57 -17.52 0.62
N SER A 441 -0.40 -16.88 0.51
CA SER A 441 0.57 -17.18 -0.54
C SER A 441 1.15 -18.58 -0.35
N SER A 442 1.19 -19.37 -1.41
CA SER A 442 1.81 -20.69 -1.44
C SER A 442 2.44 -20.93 -2.81
N ARG A 443 3.19 -22.03 -2.96
CA ARG A 443 3.72 -22.41 -4.28
C ARG A 443 2.65 -22.64 -5.33
N LEU A 444 1.41 -22.91 -4.91
CA LEU A 444 0.28 -23.21 -5.78
C LEU A 444 -0.74 -22.07 -5.86
N SER A 445 -0.70 -21.09 -4.95
CA SER A 445 -1.72 -20.05 -4.87
C SER A 445 -1.81 -19.24 -6.16
N ALA A 446 -3.04 -19.07 -6.68
CA ALA A 446 -3.29 -18.28 -7.86
C ALA A 446 -4.68 -17.65 -7.87
N VAL A 447 -4.78 -16.48 -8.51
CA VAL A 447 -6.04 -15.83 -8.86
C VAL A 447 -6.27 -16.00 -10.36
N ILE A 448 -7.44 -16.50 -10.75
CA ILE A 448 -7.84 -16.66 -12.15
C ILE A 448 -8.99 -15.71 -12.43
N GLU A 449 -8.73 -14.73 -13.28
CA GLU A 449 -9.66 -13.67 -13.58
C GLU A 449 -10.21 -13.80 -15.00
N ILE A 450 -11.52 -13.97 -15.09
CA ILE A 450 -12.22 -14.12 -16.37
C ILE A 450 -12.64 -12.75 -16.87
N PHE A 451 -12.17 -12.39 -18.05
CA PHE A 451 -12.50 -11.13 -18.72
C PHE A 451 -13.32 -11.38 -19.98
N TYR A 452 -14.07 -10.35 -20.38
CA TYR A 452 -14.57 -10.28 -21.76
C TYR A 452 -13.37 -10.22 -22.73
N PRO A 453 -13.34 -11.00 -23.82
CA PRO A 453 -12.21 -11.01 -24.75
C PRO A 453 -11.82 -9.62 -25.25
N GLY A 454 -10.51 -9.33 -25.30
CA GLY A 454 -9.98 -7.99 -25.58
C GLY A 454 -9.96 -7.05 -24.38
N GLY A 455 -10.50 -7.48 -23.23
CA GLY A 455 -10.56 -6.71 -22.00
C GLY A 455 -9.50 -7.10 -20.99
N PHE A 456 -8.89 -6.12 -20.34
CA PHE A 456 -7.93 -6.34 -19.27
C PHE A 456 -7.83 -5.12 -18.37
N ALA A 457 -7.80 -5.36 -17.06
CA ALA A 457 -7.55 -4.36 -16.05
C ALA A 457 -6.55 -4.90 -15.03
N ARG A 458 -5.71 -4.02 -14.49
CA ARG A 458 -4.60 -4.40 -13.60
C ARG A 458 -5.00 -4.60 -12.14
N ASP A 459 -6.24 -4.31 -11.77
CA ASP A 459 -6.72 -4.25 -10.40
C ASP A 459 -6.34 -5.50 -9.60
N TYR A 460 -6.89 -6.66 -9.96
CA TYR A 460 -6.60 -7.91 -9.24
C TYR A 460 -5.29 -8.57 -9.69
N GLU A 461 -4.84 -8.29 -10.91
CA GLU A 461 -3.55 -8.76 -11.44
C GLU A 461 -2.38 -8.27 -10.60
N TRP A 462 -2.27 -6.95 -10.43
CA TRP A 462 -1.20 -6.34 -9.66
C TRP A 462 -1.27 -6.75 -8.19
N THR A 463 -2.46 -6.70 -7.57
CA THR A 463 -2.60 -7.01 -6.14
C THR A 463 -2.29 -8.48 -5.84
N ALA A 464 -2.72 -9.43 -6.70
CA ALA A 464 -2.40 -10.84 -6.51
C ALA A 464 -0.89 -11.08 -6.49
N ARG A 465 -0.16 -10.45 -7.41
CA ARG A 465 1.29 -10.58 -7.49
C ARG A 465 2.04 -9.85 -6.39
N ALA A 466 1.54 -8.69 -5.95
CA ALA A 466 2.08 -7.95 -4.82
C ALA A 466 1.99 -8.75 -3.50
N LEU A 467 1.10 -9.75 -3.46
CA LEU A 467 0.92 -10.72 -2.38
C LEU A 467 1.54 -12.10 -2.68
N GLY A 468 2.46 -12.20 -3.66
CA GLY A 468 3.19 -13.43 -3.95
C GLY A 468 2.39 -14.53 -4.65
N MET A 469 1.18 -14.23 -5.13
CA MET A 469 0.34 -15.18 -5.85
C MET A 469 0.55 -15.07 -7.36
N ARG A 470 0.30 -16.16 -8.08
CA ARG A 470 0.17 -16.09 -9.54
C ARG A 470 -1.17 -15.46 -9.92
N HIS A 471 -1.20 -14.76 -11.04
CA HIS A 471 -2.43 -14.29 -11.65
C HIS A 471 -2.53 -14.82 -13.07
N PHE A 472 -3.73 -15.23 -13.46
CA PHE A 472 -4.06 -15.61 -14.82
C PHE A 472 -5.25 -14.80 -15.30
N SER A 473 -5.10 -14.12 -16.44
CA SER A 473 -6.22 -13.50 -17.16
C SER A 473 -6.75 -14.48 -18.19
N VAL A 474 -8.05 -14.75 -18.18
CA VAL A 474 -8.70 -15.68 -19.11
C VAL A 474 -9.59 -14.93 -20.08
N TRP A 475 -9.37 -15.17 -21.38
CA TRP A 475 -10.25 -14.78 -22.48
C TRP A 475 -10.82 -16.03 -23.11
N ASN A 476 -12.06 -16.36 -22.78
CA ASN A 476 -12.74 -17.56 -23.23
C ASN A 476 -11.95 -18.87 -22.95
N ASP A 477 -11.18 -19.36 -23.92
CA ASP A 477 -10.38 -20.58 -23.91
C ASP A 477 -8.86 -20.33 -23.85
N THR A 478 -8.44 -19.07 -23.89
CA THR A 478 -7.03 -18.66 -23.87
C THR A 478 -6.71 -17.96 -22.55
N TYR A 479 -5.48 -18.08 -22.06
CA TYR A 479 -5.05 -17.39 -20.85
C TYR A 479 -3.72 -16.67 -21.03
N PHE A 480 -3.51 -15.68 -20.17
CA PHE A 480 -2.32 -14.84 -20.10
C PHE A 480 -1.84 -14.76 -18.65
N THR A 481 -0.54 -14.60 -18.46
CA THR A 481 0.07 -14.41 -17.14
C THR A 481 1.35 -13.59 -17.29
N HIS A 482 1.84 -13.01 -16.20
CA HIS A 482 3.07 -12.23 -16.22
C HIS A 482 4.25 -13.04 -16.79
N PRO A 483 5.08 -12.46 -17.70
CA PRO A 483 5.11 -11.06 -18.19
C PRO A 483 4.37 -10.80 -19.49
N ASN A 484 3.43 -11.66 -19.86
CA ASN A 484 2.72 -11.62 -21.14
C ASN A 484 1.25 -11.24 -20.93
N GLU A 485 0.97 -10.28 -20.03
CA GLU A 485 -0.37 -9.78 -19.81
C GLU A 485 -0.91 -9.07 -21.07
N PRO A 486 -2.23 -9.10 -21.33
CA PRO A 486 -2.81 -8.35 -22.43
C PRO A 486 -2.65 -6.83 -22.24
N PRO A 487 -2.76 -6.03 -23.31
CA PRO A 487 -2.85 -4.58 -23.16
C PRO A 487 -4.12 -4.19 -22.39
N LEU A 488 -4.05 -3.09 -21.63
CA LEU A 488 -5.21 -2.51 -20.96
C LEU A 488 -6.34 -2.26 -21.97
N GLY A 489 -7.55 -2.69 -21.63
CA GLY A 489 -8.69 -2.63 -22.55
C GLY A 489 -10.02 -2.79 -21.84
N TYR A 490 -11.00 -1.98 -22.25
CA TYR A 490 -12.37 -1.98 -21.73
C TYR A 490 -13.36 -2.10 -22.90
N PRO A 491 -13.38 -3.23 -23.63
CA PRO A 491 -14.25 -3.40 -24.79
C PRO A 491 -15.73 -3.35 -24.41
N GLU A 492 -16.59 -3.19 -25.42
CA GLU A 492 -18.03 -3.38 -25.23
C GLU A 492 -18.29 -4.79 -24.65
N GLY A 493 -19.09 -4.86 -23.57
CA GLY A 493 -19.32 -6.11 -22.84
C GLY A 493 -18.37 -6.36 -21.66
N PHE A 494 -17.30 -5.58 -21.46
CA PHE A 494 -16.39 -5.71 -20.31
C PHE A 494 -17.11 -5.65 -18.94
N GLN A 495 -18.18 -4.86 -18.89
CA GLN A 495 -19.06 -4.65 -17.73
C GLN A 495 -20.41 -5.36 -17.88
N GLY A 496 -20.54 -6.26 -18.86
CA GLY A 496 -21.79 -6.85 -19.32
C GLY A 496 -22.23 -8.10 -18.57
N THR A 497 -23.36 -8.64 -19.03
CA THR A 497 -24.10 -9.80 -18.49
C THR A 497 -23.88 -11.09 -19.30
N SER A 498 -22.92 -11.10 -20.23
CA SER A 498 -22.71 -12.22 -21.15
C SER A 498 -21.22 -12.37 -21.46
N ILE A 499 -20.42 -12.52 -20.40
CA ILE A 499 -18.98 -12.73 -20.54
C ILE A 499 -18.75 -14.20 -20.92
N PRO A 500 -18.07 -14.50 -22.04
CA PRO A 500 -17.85 -15.87 -22.46
C PRO A 500 -16.73 -16.53 -21.68
N VAL A 501 -16.84 -17.84 -21.44
CA VAL A 501 -15.77 -18.66 -20.87
C VAL A 501 -15.87 -20.09 -21.36
N HIS A 502 -14.73 -20.70 -21.68
CA HIS A 502 -14.66 -22.12 -22.01
C HIS A 502 -14.25 -22.92 -20.77
N GLY A 503 -15.25 -23.49 -20.08
CA GLY A 503 -15.08 -24.24 -18.83
C GLY A 503 -13.92 -25.25 -18.82
N PRO A 504 -13.80 -26.15 -19.83
CA PRO A 504 -12.72 -27.12 -19.89
C PRO A 504 -11.32 -26.51 -19.95
N ALA A 505 -11.14 -25.36 -20.61
CA ALA A 505 -9.85 -24.68 -20.65
C ALA A 505 -9.46 -24.11 -19.28
N VAL A 506 -10.43 -23.54 -18.54
CA VAL A 506 -10.19 -23.05 -17.18
C VAL A 506 -9.88 -24.20 -16.22
N ALA A 507 -10.63 -25.30 -16.28
CA ALA A 507 -10.34 -26.49 -15.47
C ALA A 507 -8.92 -27.03 -15.78
N LYS A 508 -8.56 -27.12 -17.06
CA LYS A 508 -7.21 -27.51 -17.47
C LYS A 508 -6.13 -26.55 -16.94
N LEU A 509 -6.36 -25.23 -16.99
CA LEU A 509 -5.44 -24.23 -16.43
C LEU A 509 -5.21 -24.45 -14.93
N ILE A 510 -6.28 -24.69 -14.16
CA ILE A 510 -6.18 -24.99 -12.72
C ILE A 510 -5.37 -26.26 -12.49
N GLU A 511 -5.67 -27.33 -13.23
CA GLU A 511 -4.95 -28.60 -13.15
C GLU A 511 -3.46 -28.43 -13.49
N ASP A 512 -3.14 -27.73 -14.58
CA ASP A 512 -1.77 -27.47 -15.00
C ASP A 512 -1.00 -26.68 -13.92
N ARG A 513 -1.65 -25.68 -13.32
CA ARG A 513 -1.08 -24.89 -12.22
C ARG A 513 -0.82 -25.73 -10.97
N LEU A 514 -1.80 -26.54 -10.55
CA LEU A 514 -1.71 -27.36 -9.34
C LEU A 514 -0.70 -28.52 -9.50
N ASP A 515 -0.54 -29.06 -10.70
CA ASP A 515 0.46 -30.08 -11.02
C ASP A 515 1.87 -29.48 -11.25
N GLY A 516 2.04 -28.17 -11.09
CA GLY A 516 3.33 -27.48 -11.19
C GLY A 516 3.86 -27.32 -12.62
N ARG A 517 2.98 -27.41 -13.63
CA ARG A 517 3.33 -27.18 -15.04
C ARG A 517 3.39 -25.69 -15.40
N LEU A 518 2.84 -24.81 -14.55
CA LEU A 518 2.73 -23.35 -14.72
C LEU A 518 3.15 -22.56 -13.48
#